data_AF-A0A1Y3NDS9-F1
#
_entry.id   AF-A0A1Y3NDS9-F1
#
_cell.length_a   1.000
_cell.length_b   1.000
_cell.length_c   1.000
_cell.angle_alpha   90.00
_cell.angle_beta   90.00
_cell.angle_gamma   90.00
#
_symmetry.space_group_name_H-M   'P 1'
#
loop_
_entity.id
_entity.type
_entity.pdbx_description
1 polymer ?
#
loop_
_entity_poly.entity_id
_entity_poly.type
_entity_poly.pdbx_seq_one_letter_code
_entity_poly.pdbx_strand_id
1 'polypeptide(L)'
;SDELKSKKIVLVSGPDNDRRANSAFLMCAYMLLAFNLTPEEAYRPIADIAYTFEPYRDAGYGPATYFITIKHCLQGLYKAIKTGLLDIETLDVEEYEYYEKVEHGDLNWITKKFIAFASPKESPTTHGMYPYDNQGNMGNLLQSDINSTSQQWFRNTKDVKMGNNKILYPANTVDGIVKYFKENGVTCVVRLNNKLYDNRKFIEAGINHYEFYFPDGTIPPDNILFRFFDLCETSP
;
A
#
# COMPACT_ATOMS: atom_id res chain seq x y z
N SER A 1 -4.88 13.95 -31.24
CA SER A 1 -3.94 14.73 -32.06
C SER A 1 -4.25 14.46 -33.53
N ASP A 2 -4.50 15.49 -34.32
CA ASP A 2 -4.78 15.35 -35.76
C ASP A 2 -3.63 14.68 -36.52
N GLU A 3 -2.40 14.76 -35.99
CA GLU A 3 -1.20 14.17 -36.57
C GLU A 3 -1.15 12.62 -36.50
N LEU A 4 -1.94 12.01 -35.61
CA LEU A 4 -1.95 10.55 -35.40
C LEU A 4 -3.15 9.85 -36.05
N LYS A 5 -4.12 10.62 -36.56
CA LYS A 5 -5.43 10.10 -37.01
C LYS A 5 -5.34 9.09 -38.16
N SER A 6 -4.31 9.18 -39.00
CA SER A 6 -4.08 8.27 -40.14
C SER A 6 -2.97 7.23 -39.89
N LYS A 7 -2.38 7.21 -38.69
CA LYS A 7 -1.23 6.35 -38.37
C LYS A 7 -1.67 5.11 -37.61
N LYS A 8 -1.00 4.00 -37.86
CA LYS A 8 -1.09 2.82 -36.99
C LYS A 8 -0.20 3.06 -35.77
N ILE A 9 -0.78 2.91 -34.58
CA ILE A 9 -0.04 2.96 -33.33
C ILE A 9 0.45 1.54 -33.03
N VAL A 10 1.76 1.39 -32.81
CA VAL A 10 2.38 0.10 -32.51
C VAL A 10 3.05 0.21 -31.16
N LEU A 11 2.55 -0.55 -30.17
CA LEU A 11 3.23 -0.73 -28.89
C LEU A 11 4.34 -1.77 -29.07
N VAL A 12 5.56 -1.43 -28.64
CA VAL A 12 6.74 -2.30 -28.73
C VAL A 12 7.32 -2.48 -27.33
N SER A 13 7.73 -3.71 -27.00
CA SER A 13 8.43 -4.04 -25.77
C SER A 13 9.91 -4.35 -26.05
N GLY A 14 10.70 -4.48 -24.99
CA GLY A 14 12.00 -5.16 -25.09
C GLY A 14 11.86 -6.63 -25.51
N PRO A 15 12.95 -7.30 -25.89
CA PRO A 15 12.92 -8.69 -26.37
C PRO A 15 12.73 -9.72 -25.25
N ASP A 16 12.98 -9.34 -23.99
CA ASP A 16 12.92 -10.24 -22.84
C ASP A 16 11.48 -10.73 -22.58
N ASN A 17 11.33 -12.03 -22.29
CA ASN A 17 10.00 -12.66 -22.17
C ASN A 17 9.15 -12.10 -21.02
N ASP A 18 9.78 -11.63 -19.95
CA ASP A 18 9.14 -10.96 -18.81
C ASP A 18 8.60 -9.57 -19.21
N ARG A 19 9.40 -8.77 -19.93
CA ARG A 19 8.98 -7.47 -20.47
C ARG A 19 7.87 -7.62 -21.49
N ARG A 20 7.98 -8.62 -22.36
CA ARG A 20 6.94 -8.99 -23.34
C ARG A 20 5.63 -9.36 -22.65
N ALA A 21 5.70 -10.16 -21.58
CA ALA A 21 4.53 -10.53 -20.78
C ALA A 21 3.84 -9.30 -20.18
N ASN A 22 4.62 -8.40 -19.55
CA ASN A 22 4.11 -7.15 -18.98
C ASN A 22 3.44 -6.25 -20.02
N SER A 23 4.09 -6.01 -21.17
CA SER A 23 3.50 -5.19 -22.24
C SER A 23 2.24 -5.81 -22.84
N ALA A 24 2.23 -7.14 -23.03
CA ALA A 24 1.05 -7.85 -23.52
C ALA A 24 -0.11 -7.77 -22.53
N PHE A 25 0.15 -7.99 -21.24
CA PHE A 25 -0.87 -7.84 -20.19
C PHE A 25 -1.44 -6.42 -20.14
N LEU A 26 -0.60 -5.37 -20.14
CA LEU A 26 -1.07 -3.99 -20.11
C LEU A 26 -1.95 -3.65 -21.32
N MET A 27 -1.60 -4.14 -22.51
CA MET A 27 -2.43 -3.96 -23.71
C MET A 27 -3.79 -4.68 -23.57
N CYS A 28 -3.80 -5.94 -23.13
CA CYS A 28 -5.04 -6.68 -22.91
C CYS A 28 -5.90 -6.05 -21.81
N ALA A 29 -5.29 -5.62 -20.70
CA ALA A 29 -5.97 -4.94 -19.61
C ALA A 29 -6.57 -3.60 -20.06
N TYR A 30 -5.83 -2.83 -20.87
CA TYR A 30 -6.35 -1.62 -21.50
C TYR A 30 -7.56 -1.91 -22.39
N MET A 31 -7.50 -2.96 -23.22
CA MET A 31 -8.64 -3.34 -24.06
C MET A 31 -9.86 -3.76 -23.23
N LEU A 32 -9.64 -4.48 -22.14
CA LEU A 32 -10.68 -4.86 -21.18
C LEU A 32 -11.31 -3.63 -20.52
N LEU A 33 -10.51 -2.69 -20.02
CA LEU A 33 -10.96 -1.51 -19.29
C LEU A 33 -11.58 -0.45 -20.19
N ALA A 34 -10.91 -0.08 -21.28
CA ALA A 34 -11.32 1.03 -22.14
C ALA A 34 -12.40 0.64 -23.17
N PHE A 35 -12.47 -0.64 -23.55
CA PHE A 35 -13.41 -1.14 -24.57
C PHE A 35 -14.41 -2.16 -24.02
N ASN A 36 -14.43 -2.39 -22.70
CA ASN A 36 -15.37 -3.31 -22.03
C ASN A 36 -15.34 -4.75 -22.58
N LEU A 37 -14.17 -5.21 -23.03
CA LEU A 37 -14.02 -6.57 -23.54
C LEU A 37 -14.03 -7.61 -22.41
N THR A 38 -14.43 -8.84 -22.73
CA THR A 38 -14.21 -10.00 -21.85
C THR A 38 -12.74 -10.42 -21.81
N PRO A 39 -12.29 -11.17 -20.79
CA PRO A 39 -10.93 -11.71 -20.73
C PRO A 39 -10.57 -12.50 -22.00
N GLU A 40 -11.49 -13.31 -22.51
CA GLU A 40 -11.30 -14.12 -23.71
C GLU A 40 -11.09 -13.25 -24.95
N GLU A 41 -11.90 -12.20 -25.13
CA GLU A 41 -11.79 -11.28 -26.27
C GLU A 41 -10.49 -10.47 -26.23
N ALA A 42 -10.13 -9.94 -25.06
CA ALA A 42 -8.90 -9.17 -24.88
C ALA A 42 -7.64 -10.02 -25.07
N TYR A 43 -7.69 -11.30 -24.66
CA TYR A 43 -6.56 -12.23 -24.74
C TYR A 43 -6.40 -12.89 -26.11
N ARG A 44 -7.50 -13.08 -26.86
CA ARG A 44 -7.51 -13.77 -28.16
C ARG A 44 -6.41 -13.34 -29.14
N PRO A 45 -6.06 -12.04 -29.29
CA PRO A 45 -5.02 -11.62 -30.24
C PRO A 45 -3.61 -12.15 -29.93
N ILE A 46 -3.35 -12.52 -28.67
CA ILE A 46 -2.03 -12.98 -28.21
C ILE A 46 -2.01 -14.47 -27.83
N ALA A 47 -3.14 -15.17 -27.98
CA ALA A 47 -3.29 -16.55 -27.54
C ALA A 47 -2.29 -17.51 -28.22
N ASP A 48 -2.07 -17.33 -29.53
CA ASP A 48 -1.19 -18.20 -30.31
C ASP A 48 0.29 -18.06 -29.94
N ILE A 49 0.69 -16.92 -29.38
CA ILE A 49 2.06 -16.65 -28.95
C ILE A 49 2.23 -16.76 -27.43
N ALA A 50 1.18 -17.17 -26.71
CA ALA A 50 1.15 -17.12 -25.26
C ALA A 50 2.24 -17.96 -24.58
N TYR A 51 2.63 -19.07 -25.20
CA TYR A 51 3.69 -19.96 -24.72
C TYR A 51 5.08 -19.29 -24.65
N THR A 52 5.23 -18.12 -25.26
CA THR A 52 6.50 -17.37 -25.27
C THR A 52 6.61 -16.33 -24.16
N PHE A 53 5.54 -16.11 -23.39
CA PHE A 53 5.53 -15.17 -22.27
C PHE A 53 5.96 -15.87 -20.99
N GLU A 54 6.77 -15.17 -20.20
CA GLU A 54 7.14 -15.65 -18.87
C GLU A 54 5.92 -15.53 -17.94
N PRO A 55 5.51 -16.61 -17.24
CA PRO A 55 4.47 -16.52 -16.21
C PRO A 55 4.90 -15.65 -15.02
N TYR A 56 3.94 -15.02 -14.35
CA TYR A 56 4.21 -14.24 -13.14
C TYR A 56 4.44 -15.17 -11.95
N ARG A 57 5.47 -14.84 -11.17
CA ARG A 57 5.85 -15.53 -9.92
C ARG A 57 5.59 -14.66 -8.70
N ASP A 58 5.67 -15.27 -7.53
CA ASP A 58 5.63 -14.55 -6.26
C ASP A 58 6.92 -13.75 -5.98
N ALA A 59 6.85 -12.89 -4.97
CA ALA A 59 7.95 -12.03 -4.52
C ALA A 59 8.86 -12.69 -3.46
N GLY A 60 8.66 -13.96 -3.13
CA GLY A 60 9.47 -14.69 -2.17
C GLY A 60 10.90 -14.93 -2.64
N TYR A 61 11.82 -15.08 -1.68
CA TYR A 61 13.24 -15.33 -1.92
C TYR A 61 13.55 -16.73 -2.48
N GLY A 62 12.62 -17.68 -2.31
CA GLY A 62 12.79 -19.07 -2.73
C GLY A 62 12.54 -19.30 -4.22
N PRO A 63 12.70 -20.56 -4.69
CA PRO A 63 12.22 -20.94 -6.00
C PRO A 63 10.69 -20.82 -6.05
N ALA A 64 10.17 -20.22 -7.12
CA ALA A 64 8.74 -20.11 -7.33
C ALA A 64 8.13 -21.51 -7.56
N THR A 65 7.09 -21.82 -6.81
CA THR A 65 6.37 -23.13 -6.89
C THR A 65 4.97 -23.00 -7.49
N TYR A 66 4.50 -21.77 -7.69
CA TYR A 66 3.22 -21.45 -8.27
C TYR A 66 3.35 -20.23 -9.18
N PHE A 67 2.61 -20.24 -10.29
CA PHE A 67 2.67 -19.20 -11.30
C PHE A 67 1.28 -18.81 -11.77
N ILE A 68 1.10 -17.53 -12.11
CA ILE A 68 -0.11 -17.04 -12.77
C ILE A 68 0.22 -16.50 -14.16
N THR A 69 -0.73 -16.61 -15.08
CA THR A 69 -0.56 -16.20 -16.47
C THR A 69 -1.28 -14.88 -16.73
N ILE A 70 -1.00 -14.24 -17.87
CA ILE A 70 -1.78 -13.09 -18.36
C ILE A 70 -3.29 -13.36 -18.32
N LYS A 71 -3.71 -14.58 -18.69
CA LYS A 71 -5.13 -14.97 -18.68
C LYS A 71 -5.71 -14.97 -17.26
N HIS A 72 -4.97 -15.49 -16.26
CA HIS A 72 -5.39 -15.44 -14.86
C HIS A 72 -5.55 -13.99 -14.37
N CYS A 73 -4.60 -13.10 -14.71
CA CYS A 73 -4.66 -11.69 -14.35
C CYS A 73 -5.87 -10.98 -14.97
N LEU A 74 -6.17 -11.24 -16.25
CA LEU A 74 -7.36 -10.68 -16.93
C LEU A 74 -8.67 -11.16 -16.31
N GLN A 75 -8.76 -12.44 -15.95
CA GLN A 75 -9.94 -12.99 -15.28
C GLN A 75 -10.14 -12.37 -13.88
N GLY A 76 -9.06 -12.17 -13.12
CA GLY A 76 -9.08 -11.48 -11.84
C GLY A 76 -9.54 -10.03 -11.97
N LEU A 77 -8.96 -9.29 -12.91
CA LEU A 77 -9.32 -7.90 -13.22
C LEU A 77 -10.80 -7.78 -13.63
N TYR A 78 -11.26 -8.64 -14.53
CA TYR A 78 -12.65 -8.66 -14.97
C TYR A 78 -13.61 -8.95 -13.81
N LYS A 79 -13.29 -9.92 -12.96
CA LYS A 79 -14.09 -10.24 -11.77
C LYS A 79 -14.16 -9.03 -10.84
N ALA A 80 -13.02 -8.38 -10.56
CA ALA A 80 -12.96 -7.20 -9.70
C ALA A 80 -13.87 -6.07 -10.20
N ILE A 81 -13.88 -5.81 -11.52
CA ILE A 81 -14.78 -4.82 -12.13
C ILE A 81 -16.24 -5.25 -11.99
N LYS A 82 -16.57 -6.50 -12.35
CA LYS A 82 -17.95 -7.02 -12.31
C LYS A 82 -18.54 -7.06 -10.91
N THR A 83 -17.72 -7.26 -9.89
CA THR A 83 -18.17 -7.24 -8.48
C THR A 83 -18.06 -5.85 -7.85
N GLY A 84 -17.66 -4.81 -8.60
CA GLY A 84 -17.52 -3.44 -8.10
C GLY A 84 -16.37 -3.22 -7.12
N LEU A 85 -15.38 -4.12 -7.10
CA LEU A 85 -14.16 -3.99 -6.29
C LEU A 85 -13.17 -2.99 -6.89
N LEU A 86 -13.19 -2.83 -8.22
CA LEU A 86 -12.40 -1.84 -8.94
C LEU A 86 -13.33 -0.90 -9.70
N ASP A 87 -13.13 0.40 -9.49
CA ASP A 87 -13.80 1.48 -10.22
C ASP A 87 -12.73 2.45 -10.72
N ILE A 88 -12.36 2.27 -12.00
CA ILE A 88 -11.25 3.02 -12.62
C ILE A 88 -11.56 4.50 -12.80
N GLU A 89 -12.85 4.87 -12.88
CA GLU A 89 -13.27 6.27 -13.08
C GLU A 89 -13.09 7.10 -11.81
N THR A 90 -13.13 6.44 -10.65
CA THR A 90 -12.97 7.06 -9.33
C THR A 90 -11.54 6.98 -8.78
N LEU A 91 -10.62 6.33 -9.50
CA LEU A 91 -9.25 6.12 -9.02
C LEU A 91 -8.48 7.44 -8.99
N ASP A 92 -8.08 7.87 -7.79
CA ASP A 92 -7.13 8.97 -7.60
C ASP A 92 -5.70 8.43 -7.76
N VAL A 93 -5.14 8.61 -8.96
CA VAL A 93 -3.79 8.14 -9.30
C VAL A 93 -2.72 8.86 -8.47
N GLU A 94 -2.91 10.15 -8.16
CA GLU A 94 -1.95 10.92 -7.39
C GLU A 94 -1.90 10.43 -5.93
N GLU A 95 -3.06 10.17 -5.33
CA GLU A 95 -3.13 9.58 -3.99
C GLU A 95 -2.50 8.18 -3.96
N TYR A 96 -2.84 7.34 -4.94
CA TYR A 96 -2.32 5.97 -5.05
C TYR A 96 -0.79 5.96 -5.13
N GLU A 97 -0.20 6.72 -6.06
CA GLU A 97 1.26 6.81 -6.23
C GLU A 97 1.97 7.52 -5.06
N TYR A 98 1.25 8.37 -4.32
CA TYR A 98 1.82 9.00 -3.13
C TYR A 98 1.98 7.98 -2.01
N TYR A 99 0.89 7.28 -1.65
CA TYR A 99 0.86 6.43 -0.46
C TYR A 99 1.45 5.03 -0.66
N GLU A 100 1.64 4.55 -1.89
CA GLU A 100 2.37 3.30 -2.17
C GLU A 100 3.84 3.37 -1.73
N LYS A 101 4.40 4.58 -1.57
CA LYS A 101 5.81 4.77 -1.23
C LYS A 101 6.08 4.54 0.25
N VAL A 102 7.22 3.93 0.54
CA VAL A 102 7.66 3.59 1.91
C VAL A 102 7.74 4.81 2.82
N GLU A 103 8.21 5.94 2.29
CA GLU A 103 8.29 7.20 3.03
C GLU A 103 6.92 7.82 3.34
N HIS A 104 5.86 7.40 2.66
CA HIS A 104 4.51 7.93 2.82
C HIS A 104 3.53 6.95 3.45
N GLY A 105 3.89 5.68 3.62
CA GLY A 105 3.11 4.73 4.39
C GLY A 105 3.18 3.30 3.90
N ASP A 106 3.59 3.08 2.65
CA ASP A 106 3.52 1.76 1.99
C ASP A 106 2.13 1.14 2.18
N LEU A 107 1.11 1.85 1.70
CA LEU A 107 -0.29 1.44 1.81
C LEU A 107 -1.00 1.46 0.46
N ASN A 108 -1.95 0.55 0.31
CA ASN A 108 -2.82 0.47 -0.85
C ASN A 108 -4.24 0.09 -0.43
N TRP A 109 -5.23 0.75 -1.02
CA TRP A 109 -6.62 0.29 -0.99
C TRP A 109 -6.74 -0.94 -1.89
N ILE A 110 -7.15 -2.07 -1.31
CA ILE A 110 -7.42 -3.31 -2.05
C ILE A 110 -8.85 -3.32 -2.58
N THR A 111 -9.78 -2.78 -1.77
CA THR A 111 -11.20 -2.59 -2.10
C THR A 111 -11.70 -1.38 -1.32
N LYS A 112 -12.95 -0.93 -1.53
CA LYS A 112 -13.57 0.13 -0.71
C LYS A 112 -13.62 -0.15 0.80
N LYS A 113 -13.39 -1.41 1.22
CA LYS A 113 -13.45 -1.86 2.62
C LYS A 113 -12.07 -2.20 3.21
N PHE A 114 -11.06 -2.47 2.38
CA PHE A 114 -9.80 -3.05 2.84
C PHE A 114 -8.60 -2.23 2.39
N ILE A 115 -7.75 -1.90 3.37
CA ILE A 115 -6.42 -1.32 3.17
C ILE A 115 -5.39 -2.36 3.60
N ALA A 116 -4.37 -2.58 2.77
CA ALA A 116 -3.15 -3.26 3.17
C ALA A 116 -2.04 -2.22 3.35
N PHE A 117 -1.29 -2.30 4.44
CA PHE A 117 -0.23 -1.34 4.74
C PHE A 117 0.92 -1.99 5.52
N ALA A 118 2.13 -1.44 5.38
CA ALA A 118 3.26 -1.83 6.19
C ALA A 118 3.10 -1.38 7.65
N SER A 119 3.75 -2.08 8.58
CA SER A 119 3.70 -1.68 9.98
C SER A 119 4.32 -0.30 10.19
N PRO A 120 3.61 0.63 10.87
CA PRO A 120 4.09 1.99 11.07
C PRO A 120 5.31 1.98 11.99
N LYS A 121 6.17 2.97 11.80
CA LYS A 121 7.30 3.22 12.70
C LYS A 121 6.80 3.95 13.93
N GLU A 122 7.26 3.54 15.11
CA GLU A 122 7.17 4.41 16.28
C GLU A 122 8.05 5.64 16.04
N SER A 123 7.46 6.82 16.22
CA SER A 123 8.23 8.05 16.37
C SER A 123 9.20 7.83 17.54
N PRO A 124 10.48 8.20 17.44
CA PRO A 124 11.39 8.10 18.58
C PRO A 124 10.76 8.87 19.74
N THR A 125 10.39 8.14 20.79
CA THR A 125 9.82 8.75 21.98
C THR A 125 10.80 9.77 22.52
N THR A 126 10.38 11.02 22.69
CA THR A 126 11.04 12.03 23.53
C THR A 126 11.01 11.66 25.02
N HIS A 127 11.01 10.36 25.34
CA HIS A 127 11.06 9.79 26.69
C HIS A 127 12.39 9.02 26.92
N GLY A 128 13.45 9.46 26.24
CA GLY A 128 14.83 9.00 26.42
C GLY A 128 15.74 10.00 27.15
N MET A 129 15.18 11.02 27.83
CA MET A 129 15.95 11.83 28.79
C MET A 129 15.97 11.16 30.17
N TYR A 130 16.59 9.99 30.26
CA TYR A 130 17.21 9.53 31.50
C TYR A 130 18.62 9.05 31.15
N PRO A 131 19.67 9.81 31.55
CA PRO A 131 21.03 9.32 31.39
C PRO A 131 21.25 8.16 32.36
N TYR A 132 21.97 7.17 31.87
CA TYR A 132 22.54 6.08 32.64
C TYR A 132 23.39 6.67 33.78
N ASP A 133 23.00 6.45 35.03
CA ASP A 133 23.83 6.77 36.19
C ASP A 133 25.07 5.88 36.17
N ASN A 134 26.24 6.48 35.93
CA ASN A 134 27.52 5.96 36.37
C ASN A 134 28.20 7.03 37.22
N GLN A 135 28.40 6.70 38.50
CA GLN A 135 29.07 7.52 39.51
C GLN A 135 30.38 8.12 38.99
N GLY A 136 30.53 9.44 39.05
CA GLY A 136 31.79 10.12 38.71
C GLY A 136 31.74 11.64 38.62
N ASN A 137 31.50 12.32 39.76
CA ASN A 137 32.05 13.61 40.17
C ASN A 137 32.41 14.70 39.10
N MET A 138 31.60 15.76 38.99
CA MET A 138 31.94 17.20 38.86
C MET A 138 30.60 17.93 38.58
N GLY A 139 30.11 18.88 39.38
CA GLY A 139 30.76 20.12 39.78
C GLY A 139 30.15 21.28 38.96
N ASN A 140 29.21 22.02 39.56
CA ASN A 140 28.67 23.33 39.15
C ASN A 140 28.32 23.56 37.67
N LEU A 141 27.00 23.68 37.39
CA LEU A 141 26.44 24.69 36.48
C LEU A 141 24.92 24.76 36.70
N LEU A 142 24.53 25.49 37.74
CA LEU A 142 23.23 26.16 37.76
C LEU A 142 23.38 27.49 37.00
N GLN A 143 22.31 27.86 36.29
CA GLN A 143 21.96 29.24 35.90
C GLN A 143 22.50 29.81 34.56
N SER A 144 21.87 29.42 33.45
CA SER A 144 21.69 30.18 32.18
C SER A 144 21.16 29.17 31.14
N ASP A 145 19.99 29.25 30.52
CA ASP A 145 19.25 30.39 30.04
C ASP A 145 17.76 30.03 29.91
N ILE A 146 16.94 30.85 30.57
CA ILE A 146 15.55 31.08 30.19
C ILE A 146 15.60 32.01 28.98
N ASN A 147 14.94 31.60 27.89
CA ASN A 147 14.76 32.30 26.61
C ASN A 147 15.96 32.29 25.64
N SER A 148 16.02 31.31 24.73
CA SER A 148 15.96 31.60 23.29
C SER A 148 15.80 30.31 22.45
N THR A 149 14.89 30.36 21.48
CA THR A 149 14.94 29.68 20.17
C THR A 149 15.46 28.23 20.07
N SER A 150 14.54 27.28 19.84
CA SER A 150 14.74 26.11 18.95
C SER A 150 13.42 25.41 18.57
N GLN A 151 12.49 26.18 17.99
CA GLN A 151 11.51 25.66 17.02
C GLN A 151 12.24 25.44 15.69
N GLN A 152 12.95 24.32 15.48
CA GLN A 152 13.67 24.07 14.21
C GLN A 152 13.81 22.58 13.84
N TRP A 153 12.75 21.77 13.89
CA TRP A 153 12.79 20.42 13.29
C TRP A 153 11.59 20.04 12.40
N PHE A 154 10.59 20.91 12.24
CA PHE A 154 9.45 20.69 11.34
C PHE A 154 9.37 21.72 10.21
N ARG A 155 10.39 21.77 9.34
CA ARG A 155 10.29 22.48 8.05
C ARG A 155 11.03 21.71 6.96
N ASN A 156 10.37 20.71 6.39
CA ASN A 156 10.36 20.41 4.95
C ASN A 156 9.66 19.07 4.67
N THR A 157 8.34 19.05 4.77
CA THR A 157 7.53 18.23 3.87
C THR A 157 6.73 19.23 3.06
N LYS A 158 7.03 19.32 1.76
CA LYS A 158 6.27 20.19 0.86
C LYS A 158 4.86 19.62 0.80
N ASP A 159 3.92 20.29 1.47
CA ASP A 159 2.49 20.06 1.27
C ASP A 159 2.18 20.32 -0.21
N VAL A 160 2.01 19.26 -0.98
CA VAL A 160 1.61 19.37 -2.38
C VAL A 160 0.12 19.74 -2.38
N LYS A 161 -0.18 20.99 -2.75
CA LYS A 161 -1.55 21.46 -2.99
C LYS A 161 -1.84 21.36 -4.49
N MET A 162 -2.72 20.47 -4.90
CA MET A 162 -3.36 20.52 -6.23
C MET A 162 -4.80 19.99 -6.22
N GLY A 163 -5.47 20.16 -7.37
CA GLY A 163 -6.90 20.35 -7.54
C GLY A 163 -7.79 19.18 -7.14
N ASN A 164 -8.04 19.07 -5.84
CA ASN A 164 -9.29 18.66 -5.19
C ASN A 164 -9.13 18.76 -3.67
N ASN A 165 -8.57 19.87 -3.13
CA ASN A 165 -8.45 20.18 -1.70
C ASN A 165 -7.87 19.11 -0.73
N LYS A 166 -7.47 17.93 -1.20
CA LYS A 166 -6.96 16.83 -0.37
C LYS A 166 -5.46 17.05 -0.15
N ILE A 167 -5.09 17.40 1.07
CA ILE A 167 -3.69 17.59 1.46
C ILE A 167 -3.11 16.20 1.76
N LEU A 168 -2.13 15.78 0.98
CA LEU A 168 -1.39 14.53 1.20
C LEU A 168 -0.29 14.75 2.25
N TYR A 169 -0.08 13.77 3.12
CA TYR A 169 0.92 13.81 4.18
C TYR A 169 1.46 12.40 4.48
N PRO A 170 2.66 12.26 5.05
CA PRO A 170 3.21 10.95 5.37
C PRO A 170 2.39 10.18 6.42
N ALA A 171 2.04 8.95 6.10
CA ALA A 171 1.33 7.99 6.95
C ALA A 171 2.22 6.82 7.41
N ASN A 172 3.55 6.99 7.39
CA ASN A 172 4.53 5.97 7.80
C ASN A 172 4.81 5.92 9.31
N THR A 173 4.26 6.86 10.08
CA THR A 173 4.33 6.90 11.56
C THR A 173 2.99 6.52 12.16
N VAL A 174 2.96 6.13 13.43
CA VAL A 174 1.70 5.82 14.14
C VAL A 174 0.73 7.02 14.12
N ASP A 175 1.22 8.24 14.33
CA ASP A 175 0.37 9.43 14.31
C ASP A 175 -0.17 9.73 12.90
N GLY A 176 0.68 9.59 11.88
CA GLY A 176 0.31 9.79 10.48
C GLY A 176 -0.75 8.78 10.03
N ILE A 177 -0.56 7.50 10.30
CA ILE A 177 -1.51 6.45 9.87
C ILE A 177 -2.84 6.54 10.63
N VAL A 178 -2.82 6.88 11.94
CA VAL A 178 -4.05 7.09 12.71
C VAL A 178 -4.84 8.26 12.13
N LYS A 179 -4.17 9.36 11.77
CA LYS A 179 -4.81 10.50 11.11
C LYS A 179 -5.43 10.09 9.77
N TYR A 180 -4.66 9.36 8.94
CA TYR A 180 -5.14 8.87 7.64
C TYR A 180 -6.37 7.97 7.79
N PHE A 181 -6.34 7.03 8.73
CA PHE A 181 -7.45 6.13 9.02
C PHE A 181 -8.71 6.86 9.49
N LYS A 182 -8.58 7.87 10.36
CA LYS A 182 -9.74 8.68 10.77
C LYS A 182 -10.35 9.46 9.61
N GLU A 183 -9.53 10.08 8.77
CA GLU A 183 -10.00 10.87 7.62
C GLU A 183 -10.69 10.00 6.56
N ASN A 184 -10.32 8.71 6.47
CA ASN A 184 -10.91 7.76 5.53
C ASN A 184 -11.92 6.79 6.17
N GLY A 185 -12.36 7.06 7.40
CA GLY A 185 -13.43 6.28 8.05
C GLY A 185 -13.07 4.84 8.42
N VAL A 186 -11.79 4.53 8.59
CA VAL A 186 -11.33 3.21 9.03
C VAL A 186 -11.71 3.00 10.50
N THR A 187 -12.43 1.90 10.77
CA THR A 187 -12.99 1.57 12.09
C THR A 187 -12.15 0.54 12.85
N CYS A 188 -11.36 -0.27 12.13
CA CYS A 188 -10.57 -1.34 12.72
C CYS A 188 -9.19 -1.51 12.06
N VAL A 189 -8.22 -1.94 12.86
CA VAL A 189 -6.88 -2.34 12.44
C VAL A 189 -6.59 -3.75 12.96
N VAL A 190 -6.09 -4.61 12.08
CA VAL A 190 -5.68 -5.97 12.43
C VAL A 190 -4.17 -6.07 12.25
N ARG A 191 -3.44 -6.38 13.31
CA ARG A 191 -2.00 -6.65 13.25
C ARG A 191 -1.75 -8.16 13.16
N LEU A 192 -0.99 -8.56 12.13
CA LEU A 192 -0.66 -9.96 11.86
C LEU A 192 0.78 -10.34 12.23
N ASN A 193 1.64 -9.35 12.46
CA ASN A 193 3.07 -9.53 12.73
C ASN A 193 3.43 -9.22 14.20
N ASN A 194 4.73 -9.28 14.50
CA ASN A 194 5.26 -8.90 15.81
C ASN A 194 4.86 -7.46 16.19
N LYS A 195 4.75 -7.18 17.49
CA LYS A 195 4.45 -5.84 18.01
C LYS A 195 5.61 -4.88 17.72
N LEU A 196 5.50 -4.14 16.62
CA LEU A 196 6.44 -3.08 16.22
C LEU A 196 6.02 -1.67 16.65
N TYR A 197 4.80 -1.54 17.17
CA TYR A 197 4.24 -0.27 17.65
C TYR A 197 3.21 -0.48 18.76
N ASP A 198 2.96 0.54 19.56
CA ASP A 198 1.88 0.54 20.55
C ASP A 198 0.51 0.86 19.94
N ASN A 199 -0.50 0.05 20.27
CA ASN A 199 -1.86 0.18 19.73
C ASN A 199 -2.71 1.24 20.46
N ARG A 200 -2.24 1.77 21.61
CA ARG A 200 -2.98 2.77 22.41
C ARG A 200 -3.49 3.95 21.59
N LYS A 201 -2.68 4.49 20.68
CA LYS A 201 -3.06 5.62 19.83
C LYS A 201 -4.21 5.32 18.88
N PHE A 202 -4.34 4.07 18.41
CA PHE A 202 -5.49 3.65 17.60
C PHE A 202 -6.76 3.62 18.46
N ILE A 203 -6.67 3.02 19.65
CA ILE A 203 -7.80 2.90 20.58
C ILE A 203 -8.27 4.28 21.06
N GLU A 204 -7.34 5.17 21.43
CA GLU A 204 -7.62 6.57 21.82
C GLU A 204 -8.25 7.37 20.67
N ALA A 205 -7.92 7.02 19.41
CA ALA A 205 -8.51 7.60 18.22
C ALA A 205 -9.90 7.03 17.88
N GLY A 206 -10.40 6.04 18.62
CA GLY A 206 -11.66 5.34 18.36
C GLY A 206 -11.56 4.23 17.31
N ILE A 207 -10.36 3.78 16.97
CA ILE A 207 -10.10 2.71 16.02
C ILE A 207 -9.86 1.41 16.79
N ASN A 208 -10.69 0.39 16.57
CA ASN A 208 -10.52 -0.91 17.20
C ASN A 208 -9.23 -1.57 16.72
N HIS A 209 -8.48 -2.20 17.63
CA HIS A 209 -7.21 -2.83 17.29
C HIS A 209 -7.20 -4.31 17.71
N TYR A 210 -6.90 -5.20 16.77
CA TYR A 210 -6.92 -6.65 16.95
C TYR A 210 -5.55 -7.27 16.66
N GLU A 211 -5.15 -8.21 17.51
CA GLU A 211 -3.86 -8.92 17.42
C GLU A 211 -4.08 -10.35 16.92
N PHE A 212 -3.86 -10.58 15.64
CA PHE A 212 -4.03 -11.86 14.95
C PHE A 212 -2.66 -12.40 14.48
N TYR A 213 -1.72 -12.47 15.43
CA TYR A 213 -0.34 -12.86 15.17
C TYR A 213 -0.21 -14.30 14.65
N PHE A 214 0.56 -14.47 13.58
CA PHE A 214 1.14 -15.76 13.18
C PHE A 214 2.56 -15.55 12.61
N PRO A 215 3.43 -16.58 12.59
CA PRO A 215 4.80 -16.42 12.14
C PRO A 215 4.91 -15.98 10.67
N ASP A 216 5.88 -15.11 10.38
CA ASP A 216 6.12 -14.61 9.02
C ASP A 216 6.49 -15.75 8.05
N GLY A 217 6.02 -15.64 6.80
CA GLY A 217 6.18 -16.66 5.77
C GLY A 217 5.38 -17.96 5.99
N THR A 218 4.53 -18.03 7.01
CA THR A 218 3.66 -19.20 7.28
C THR A 218 2.20 -18.95 6.88
N ILE A 219 1.39 -20.02 6.92
CA ILE A 219 -0.05 -19.96 6.65
C ILE A 219 -0.76 -19.66 7.98
N PRO A 220 -1.73 -18.72 8.02
CA PRO A 220 -2.48 -18.45 9.24
C PRO A 220 -3.23 -19.71 9.70
N PRO A 221 -3.19 -20.07 10.99
CA PRO A 221 -4.00 -21.14 11.54
C PRO A 221 -5.51 -20.86 11.38
N ASP A 222 -6.31 -21.91 11.23
CA ASP A 222 -7.77 -21.82 10.98
C ASP A 222 -8.50 -20.91 11.98
N ASN A 223 -8.15 -20.97 13.27
CA ASN A 223 -8.78 -20.14 14.29
C ASN A 223 -8.51 -18.64 14.09
N ILE A 224 -7.37 -18.26 13.51
CA ILE A 224 -7.07 -16.86 13.15
C ILE A 224 -7.83 -16.49 11.88
N LEU A 225 -7.83 -17.38 10.88
CA LEU A 225 -8.52 -17.15 9.61
C LEU A 225 -10.03 -16.92 9.81
N PHE A 226 -10.70 -17.80 10.55
CA PHE A 226 -12.15 -17.67 10.79
C PHE A 226 -12.49 -16.45 11.63
N ARG A 227 -11.67 -16.11 12.64
CA ARG A 227 -11.86 -14.85 13.40
C ARG A 227 -11.70 -13.62 12.53
N PHE A 228 -10.80 -13.65 11.55
CA PHE A 228 -10.66 -12.57 10.58
C PHE A 228 -11.90 -12.43 9.69
N PHE A 229 -12.46 -13.54 9.21
CA PHE A 229 -13.71 -13.51 8.44
C PHE A 229 -14.88 -12.95 9.25
N ASP A 230 -15.09 -13.46 10.47
CA ASP A 230 -16.14 -12.97 11.35
C ASP A 230 -15.99 -11.47 11.64
N LEU A 231 -14.75 -11.01 11.89
CA LEU A 231 -14.46 -9.60 12.10
C LEU A 231 -14.79 -8.76 10.86
N CYS A 232 -14.41 -9.23 9.67
CA CYS A 232 -14.70 -8.53 8.41
C CYS A 232 -16.20 -8.43 8.15
N GLU A 233 -17.00 -9.44 8.47
CA GLU A 233 -18.45 -9.43 8.21
C GLU A 233 -19.25 -8.62 9.24
N THR A 234 -18.76 -8.54 10.48
CA THR A 234 -19.46 -7.87 11.59
C THR A 234 -19.02 -6.42 11.82
N SER A 235 -17.81 -6.06 11.38
CA SER A 235 -17.31 -4.69 11.52
C SER A 235 -17.89 -3.79 10.42
N PRO A 236 -18.42 -2.61 10.79
CA PRO A 236 -18.99 -1.65 9.85
C PRO A 236 -17.91 -1.02 8.94
#